data_AF-A0A6C9EG27-F1
#
_entry.id   AF-A0A6C9EG27-F1
#
_cell.length_a   1.000
_cell.length_b   1.000
_cell.length_c   1.000
_cell.angle_alpha   90.00
_cell.angle_beta   90.00
_cell.angle_gamma   90.00
#
_symmetry.space_group_name_H-M   'P 1'
#
loop_
_entity.id
_entity.type
_entity.pdbx_description
1 polymer ?
#
loop_
_entity_poly.entity_id
_entity_poly.type
_entity_poly.pdbx_seq_one_letter_code
_entity_poly.pdbx_strand_id
1 'polypeptide(L)'
;INDPDLDGRFNIRKGMWLARKVLTDVLSLGLPAATEWLDPITPQYICDAISWGAIGARNTESQVHRELASGLSMPVGFKTSTDGSIKAAADSCFAAGFEHHF
;
A
#
# COMPACT_ATOMS: atom_id res chain seq x y z
N ILE A 1 8.23 -5.58 7.48
CA ILE A 1 7.44 -6.82 7.32
C ILE A 1 8.35 -7.99 6.92
N ASN A 2 9.03 -7.93 5.79
CA ASN A 2 9.77 -9.09 5.26
C ASN A 2 10.86 -9.61 6.19
N ASP A 3 11.70 -8.72 6.73
CA ASP A 3 12.79 -9.10 7.64
C ASP A 3 12.70 -8.27 8.94
N PRO A 4 11.91 -8.70 9.94
CA PRO A 4 11.66 -7.90 11.14
C PRO A 4 12.86 -7.82 12.09
N ASP A 5 13.80 -8.76 12.01
CA ASP A 5 14.96 -8.85 12.89
C ASP A 5 16.23 -8.26 12.24
N LEU A 6 16.15 -7.85 10.97
CA LEU A 6 17.25 -7.29 10.18
C LEU A 6 18.47 -8.24 10.12
N ASP A 7 18.20 -9.54 10.12
CA ASP A 7 19.21 -10.60 10.13
C ASP A 7 19.18 -11.47 8.86
N GLY A 8 18.34 -11.11 7.88
CA GLY A 8 18.19 -11.83 6.63
C GLY A 8 17.46 -13.17 6.75
N ARG A 9 16.79 -13.47 7.87
CA ARG A 9 16.03 -14.74 8.04
C ARG A 9 14.59 -14.67 7.56
N PHE A 10 14.11 -13.48 7.21
CA PHE A 10 12.80 -13.25 6.60
C PHE A 10 11.62 -13.86 7.37
N ASN A 11 11.54 -13.62 8.69
CA ASN A 11 10.41 -14.09 9.49
C ASN A 11 9.14 -13.25 9.24
N ILE A 12 8.49 -13.47 8.08
CA ILE A 12 7.31 -12.71 7.63
C ILE A 12 6.16 -12.79 8.63
N ARG A 13 5.95 -13.95 9.28
CA ARG A 13 4.90 -14.09 10.31
C ARG A 13 5.11 -13.10 11.46
N LYS A 14 6.32 -13.05 12.00
CA LYS A 14 6.68 -12.09 13.05
C LYS A 14 6.55 -10.66 12.54
N GLY A 15 7.02 -10.39 11.32
CA GLY A 15 6.96 -9.05 10.74
C GLY A 15 5.54 -8.55 10.47
N MET A 16 4.62 -9.42 10.07
CA MET A 16 3.21 -9.07 9.89
C MET A 16 2.54 -8.76 11.24
N TRP A 17 2.82 -9.57 12.27
CA TRP A 17 2.32 -9.32 13.62
C TRP A 17 2.84 -7.98 14.17
N LEU A 18 4.14 -7.69 14.01
CA LEU A 18 4.75 -6.44 14.43
C LEU A 18 4.17 -5.24 13.68
N ALA A 19 4.00 -5.34 12.36
CA ALA A 19 3.41 -4.25 11.57
C ALA A 19 2.00 -3.91 12.06
N ARG A 20 1.14 -4.93 12.24
CA ARG A 20 -0.21 -4.72 12.76
C ARG A 20 -0.20 -4.12 14.17
N LYS A 21 0.66 -4.61 15.06
CA LYS A 21 0.81 -4.06 16.41
C LYS A 21 1.18 -2.57 16.39
N VAL A 22 2.17 -2.19 15.59
CA VAL A 22 2.60 -0.78 15.46
C VAL A 22 1.43 0.08 14.98
N LEU A 23 0.70 -0.36 13.96
CA LEU A 23 -0.45 0.39 13.44
C LEU A 23 -1.54 0.56 14.50
N THR A 24 -1.91 -0.50 15.21
CA THR A 24 -2.92 -0.40 16.27
C THR A 24 -2.46 0.45 17.46
N ASP A 25 -1.18 0.38 17.82
CA ASP A 25 -0.61 1.21 18.88
C ASP A 25 -0.63 2.70 18.47
N VAL A 26 -0.31 3.03 17.21
CA VAL A 26 -0.42 4.41 16.67
C VAL A 26 -1.87 4.90 16.68
N LEU A 27 -2.81 4.09 16.20
CA LEU A 27 -4.23 4.43 16.20
C LEU A 27 -4.78 4.64 17.62
N SER A 28 -4.27 3.91 18.61
CA SER A 28 -4.68 4.08 20.02
C SER A 28 -4.31 5.46 20.59
N LEU A 29 -3.36 6.16 19.96
CA LEU A 29 -2.99 7.54 20.28
C LEU A 29 -3.87 8.56 19.55
N GLY A 30 -4.87 8.12 18.77
CA GLY A 30 -5.73 8.98 17.95
C GLY A 30 -5.04 9.50 16.68
N LEU A 31 -3.90 8.93 16.30
CA LEU A 31 -3.14 9.34 15.11
C LEU A 31 -3.45 8.40 13.93
N PRO A 32 -3.86 8.92 12.77
CA PRO A 32 -4.07 8.11 11.57
C PRO A 32 -2.73 7.63 11.01
N ALA A 33 -2.73 6.46 10.37
CA ALA A 33 -1.56 5.86 9.75
C ALA A 33 -1.69 5.80 8.23
N ALA A 34 -0.54 5.86 7.56
CA ALA A 34 -0.39 5.77 6.12
C ALA A 34 0.71 4.75 5.76
N THR A 35 0.58 4.08 4.62
CA THR A 35 1.60 3.15 4.12
C THR A 35 1.67 3.16 2.59
N GLU A 36 2.74 2.59 2.05
CA GLU A 36 2.85 2.24 0.64
C GLU A 36 2.34 0.80 0.41
N TRP A 37 1.52 0.60 -0.62
CA TRP A 37 1.00 -0.72 -1.02
C TRP A 37 1.88 -1.29 -2.14
N LEU A 38 2.77 -2.22 -1.75
CA LEU A 38 3.77 -2.82 -2.64
C LEU A 38 3.33 -4.13 -3.27
N ASP A 39 2.35 -4.80 -2.66
CA ASP A 39 1.88 -6.12 -3.07
C ASP A 39 0.37 -6.26 -2.76
N PRO A 40 -0.36 -7.13 -3.47
CA PRO A 40 -1.81 -7.28 -3.30
C PRO A 40 -2.23 -8.15 -2.11
N ILE A 41 -1.28 -8.74 -1.37
CA ILE A 41 -1.56 -9.69 -0.27
C ILE A 41 -1.57 -8.98 1.07
N THR A 42 -0.54 -8.18 1.36
CA THR A 42 -0.37 -7.43 2.60
C THR A 42 -1.59 -6.61 3.01
N PRO A 43 -2.31 -5.91 2.10
CA PRO A 43 -3.53 -5.18 2.44
C PRO A 43 -4.53 -5.99 3.26
N GLN A 44 -4.72 -7.28 2.97
CA GLN A 44 -5.69 -8.13 3.69
C GLN A 44 -5.41 -8.26 5.20
N TYR A 45 -4.19 -7.95 5.63
CA TYR A 45 -3.77 -8.07 7.03
C TYR A 45 -3.77 -6.76 7.80
N ILE A 46 -3.75 -5.61 7.11
CA ILE A 46 -3.50 -4.31 7.75
C ILE A 46 -4.35 -3.15 7.19
N CYS A 47 -5.13 -3.34 6.12
CA CYS A 47 -5.85 -2.25 5.46
C CYS A 47 -6.90 -1.58 6.36
N ASP A 48 -7.48 -2.32 7.30
CA ASP A 48 -8.42 -1.82 8.31
C ASP A 48 -7.80 -0.81 9.29
N ALA A 49 -6.46 -0.81 9.39
CA ALA A 49 -5.70 0.08 10.25
C ALA A 49 -5.00 1.23 9.49
N ILE A 50 -5.31 1.43 8.21
CA ILE A 50 -4.67 2.45 7.35
C ILE A 50 -5.71 3.47 6.88
N SER A 51 -5.41 4.76 7.07
CA SER A 51 -6.29 5.86 6.67
C SER A 51 -5.98 6.40 5.27
N TRP A 52 -4.78 6.15 4.74
CA TRP A 52 -4.36 6.58 3.41
C TRP A 52 -3.26 5.68 2.84
N GLY A 53 -3.34 5.35 1.54
CA GLY A 53 -2.38 4.50 0.84
C GLY A 53 -1.57 5.23 -0.23
N ALA A 54 -0.32 4.80 -0.45
CA ALA A 54 0.49 5.22 -1.60
C ALA A 54 0.75 4.07 -2.56
N ILE A 55 0.81 4.37 -3.87
CA ILE A 55 1.44 3.52 -4.88
C ILE A 55 2.74 4.19 -5.34
N GLY A 56 3.84 3.47 -5.23
CA GLY A 56 5.18 3.97 -5.51
C GLY A 56 5.43 4.31 -6.98
N ALA A 57 6.42 5.17 -7.22
CA ALA A 57 6.82 5.61 -8.56
C ALA A 57 7.21 4.46 -9.50
N ARG A 58 7.73 3.34 -8.96
CA ARG A 58 8.11 2.15 -9.73
C ARG A 58 6.93 1.24 -10.07
N ASN A 59 5.81 1.41 -9.36
CA ASN A 59 4.64 0.55 -9.47
C ASN A 59 3.41 1.33 -10.00
N THR A 60 3.50 2.64 -10.19
CA THR A 60 2.37 3.44 -10.67
C THR A 60 1.87 2.97 -12.04
N GLU A 61 2.75 2.49 -12.92
CA GLU A 61 2.34 1.97 -14.24
C GLU A 61 1.89 0.50 -14.18
N SER A 62 1.98 -0.14 -13.02
CA SER A 62 1.58 -1.53 -12.85
C SER A 62 0.06 -1.67 -12.82
N GLN A 63 -0.47 -2.46 -13.73
CA GLN A 63 -1.90 -2.76 -13.79
C GLN A 63 -2.42 -3.40 -12.50
N VAL A 64 -1.68 -4.37 -11.93
CA VAL A 64 -2.02 -5.03 -10.65
C VAL A 64 -2.17 -4.01 -9.50
N HIS A 65 -1.36 -2.95 -9.50
CA HIS A 65 -1.45 -1.92 -8.47
C HIS A 65 -2.63 -0.95 -8.69
N ARG A 66 -3.06 -0.75 -9.93
CA ARG A 66 -4.27 0.03 -10.27
C ARG A 66 -5.53 -0.73 -9.88
N GLU A 67 -5.58 -2.03 -10.15
CA GLU A 67 -6.65 -2.94 -9.74
C GLU A 67 -6.72 -3.06 -8.21
N LEU A 68 -5.57 -3.20 -7.55
CA LEU A 68 -5.51 -3.14 -6.09
C LEU A 68 -6.12 -1.83 -5.57
N ALA A 69 -5.69 -0.69 -6.13
CA ALA A 69 -6.17 0.62 -5.70
C ALA A 69 -7.68 0.81 -5.89
N SER A 70 -8.30 0.24 -6.93
CA SER A 70 -9.76 0.33 -7.12
C SER A 70 -10.57 -0.40 -6.04
N GLY A 71 -9.96 -1.37 -5.35
CA GLY A 71 -10.60 -2.14 -4.29
C GLY A 71 -10.28 -1.69 -2.86
N LEU A 72 -9.38 -0.72 -2.68
CA LEU A 72 -8.95 -0.27 -1.35
C LEU A 72 -9.97 0.65 -0.69
N SER A 73 -10.25 0.41 0.60
CA SER A 73 -11.29 1.14 1.35
C SER A 73 -10.85 2.51 1.89
N MET A 74 -9.73 3.03 1.42
CA MET A 74 -9.19 4.34 1.81
C MET A 74 -8.70 5.10 0.57
N PRO A 75 -8.52 6.43 0.65
CA PRO A 75 -7.92 7.18 -0.45
C PRO A 75 -6.51 6.69 -0.78
N VAL A 76 -6.19 6.64 -2.08
CA VAL A 76 -4.89 6.21 -2.60
C VAL A 76 -4.25 7.32 -3.42
N GLY A 77 -2.96 7.58 -3.20
CA GLY A 77 -2.15 8.45 -4.03
C GLY A 77 -1.17 7.68 -4.92
N PHE A 78 -1.15 8.00 -6.20
CA PHE A 78 -0.15 7.51 -7.15
C PHE A 78 0.99 8.52 -7.28
N LYS A 79 2.23 8.08 -7.03
CA LYS A 79 3.42 8.91 -7.32
C LYS A 79 3.66 9.00 -8.82
N THR A 80 4.24 10.11 -9.28
CA THR A 80 4.79 10.20 -10.65
C THR A 80 5.81 9.11 -10.89
N SER A 81 6.00 8.69 -12.14
CA SER A 81 6.99 7.68 -12.50
C SER A 81 8.42 8.15 -12.21
N THR A 82 9.36 7.22 -12.18
CA THR A 82 10.77 7.51 -11.84
C THR A 82 11.49 8.41 -12.85
N ASP A 83 10.96 8.55 -14.07
CA ASP A 83 11.43 9.49 -15.09
C ASP A 83 10.80 10.90 -14.96
N GLY A 84 9.93 11.10 -13.96
CA GLY A 84 9.24 12.37 -13.70
C GLY A 84 7.92 12.55 -14.45
N SER A 85 7.46 11.57 -15.23
CA SER A 85 6.18 11.69 -15.95
C SER A 85 4.99 11.72 -15.00
N ILE A 86 4.17 12.78 -15.16
CA ILE A 86 2.88 12.94 -14.46
C ILE A 86 1.80 12.08 -15.11
N LYS A 87 1.94 11.77 -16.41
CA LYS A 87 0.95 11.01 -17.18
C LYS A 87 0.69 9.64 -16.55
N ALA A 88 1.75 8.96 -16.12
CA ALA A 88 1.65 7.66 -15.47
C ALA A 88 0.75 7.69 -14.22
N ALA A 89 0.92 8.70 -13.36
CA ALA A 89 0.10 8.87 -12.16
C ALA A 89 -1.35 9.24 -12.51
N ALA A 90 -1.55 10.17 -13.45
CA ALA A 90 -2.88 10.60 -13.89
C ALA A 90 -3.70 9.45 -14.51
N ASP A 91 -3.08 8.66 -15.39
CA ASP A 91 -3.70 7.47 -15.99
C ASP A 91 -4.07 6.43 -14.93
N SER A 92 -3.27 6.33 -13.85
CA SER A 92 -3.51 5.39 -12.75
C SER A 92 -4.68 5.82 -11.88
N CYS A 93 -4.79 7.11 -11.57
CA CYS A 93 -5.97 7.67 -10.90
C CYS A 93 -7.23 7.42 -11.73
N PHE A 94 -7.15 7.61 -13.06
CA PHE A 94 -8.27 7.34 -13.95
C PHE A 94 -8.65 5.85 -13.94
N ALA A 95 -7.68 4.96 -14.13
CA ALA A 95 -7.91 3.51 -14.16
C ALA A 95 -8.48 2.97 -12.84
N ALA A 96 -7.95 3.39 -11.69
CA ALA A 96 -8.42 2.96 -10.38
C ALA A 96 -9.82 3.50 -10.03
N GLY A 97 -10.32 4.50 -10.77
CA GLY A 97 -11.68 5.02 -10.63
C GLY A 97 -12.78 4.14 -11.25
N PHE A 98 -12.41 3.05 -11.92
CA PHE A 98 -13.35 2.09 -12.52
C PHE A 98 -13.37 0.76 -11.76
N GLU A 99 -14.43 -0.02 -11.98
CA GLU A 99 -14.52 -1.40 -11.51
C GLU A 99 -13.54 -2.31 -12.27
N HIS A 100 -12.89 -3.23 -11.55
CA HIS A 100 -12.02 -4.25 -12.09
C HIS A 100 -12.45 -5.63 -11.60
N HIS A 101 -12.16 -6.66 -12.40
CA HIS A 101 -12.32 -8.07 -12.00
C HIS A 101 -10.94 -8.72 -11.98
N PHE A 102 -10.51 -9.21 -10.81
CA PHE A 102 -9.18 -9.78 -10.57
C PHE A 102 -9.21 -10.84 -9.46
#